data_AF-A0A839D127-F1
#
_entry.id   AF-A0A839D127-F1
#
_cell.length_a   1.000
_cell.length_b   1.000
_cell.length_c   1.000
_cell.angle_alpha   90.00
_cell.angle_beta   90.00
_cell.angle_gamma   90.00
#
_symmetry.space_group_name_H-M   'P 1'
#
loop_
_entity.id
_entity.type
_entity.pdbx_description
1 polymer ?
#
loop_
_entity_poly.entity_id
_entity_poly.type
_entity_poly.pdbx_seq_one_letter_code
_entity_poly.pdbx_strand_id
1 'polypeptide(L)'
;MGGKFNDVIYDNWPRTKHPTAIKPNTYIGNKGNDTVYGGQGNNKFIWSPGDGNDTYYDQCISNKCIKSHIEIPLSAKQDLIYYSTNNGNQDNVLVILHKPTNEYITIMREENPNTISAVKFADSKETINLINDIEYIFDAYPPTQDIFDNYFAKHNNAGHDDL
;
A
#
# COMPACT_ATOMS: atom_id res chain seq x y z
N MET A 1 -0.08 7.65 15.53
CA MET A 1 -1.06 6.55 15.54
C MET A 1 -2.44 7.17 15.52
N GLY A 2 -3.39 6.57 14.82
CA GLY A 2 -4.81 6.95 14.85
C GLY A 2 -5.54 6.23 15.99
N GLY A 3 -6.87 6.33 15.99
CA GLY A 3 -7.81 5.94 17.02
C GLY A 3 -8.81 4.90 16.53
N LYS A 4 -10.11 5.10 16.83
CA LYS A 4 -11.19 4.16 16.46
C LYS A 4 -12.04 4.65 15.28
N PHE A 5 -11.72 5.81 14.75
CA PHE A 5 -12.47 6.50 13.72
C PHE A 5 -11.50 6.92 12.64
N ASN A 6 -12.05 7.38 11.51
CA ASN A 6 -11.25 7.89 10.40
C ASN A 6 -10.37 9.06 10.88
N ASP A 7 -9.06 8.88 10.78
CA ASP A 7 -8.04 9.83 11.18
C ASP A 7 -7.23 10.34 9.99
N VAL A 8 -6.61 11.50 10.19
CA VAL A 8 -5.59 12.03 9.29
C VAL A 8 -4.29 12.21 10.08
N ILE A 9 -3.28 11.40 9.74
CA ILE A 9 -1.99 11.34 10.43
C ILE A 9 -0.93 12.01 9.57
N TYR A 10 -0.21 12.99 10.12
CA TYR A 10 0.87 13.69 9.43
C TYR A 10 2.20 13.50 10.15
N ASP A 11 3.26 13.27 9.37
CA ASP A 11 4.63 13.52 9.81
C ASP A 11 5.13 14.88 9.31
N ASN A 12 5.28 15.82 10.25
CA ASN A 12 5.93 17.13 10.08
C ASN A 12 5.57 17.91 8.80
N TRP A 13 4.28 18.14 8.57
CA TRP A 13 3.78 19.11 7.59
C TRP A 13 4.19 20.56 7.98
N PRO A 14 4.64 21.46 7.07
CA PRO A 14 4.48 21.45 5.62
C PRO A 14 5.71 20.98 4.82
N ARG A 15 5.45 20.62 3.55
CA ARG A 15 6.32 20.17 2.44
C ARG A 15 7.64 20.94 2.22
N THR A 16 7.92 22.01 2.97
CA THR A 16 9.01 22.97 2.76
C THR A 16 10.12 22.93 3.81
N LYS A 17 9.92 22.30 4.96
CA LYS A 17 10.98 22.14 5.97
C LYS A 17 11.59 20.76 5.84
N HIS A 18 12.60 20.63 4.99
CA HIS A 18 13.50 19.47 5.01
C HIS A 18 14.09 19.33 6.42
N PRO A 19 13.68 18.34 7.22
CA PRO A 19 14.36 18.09 8.48
C PRO A 19 15.81 17.71 8.11
N THR A 20 16.79 18.35 8.74
CA THR A 20 18.21 18.04 8.51
C THR A 20 18.57 16.61 8.91
N ALA A 21 17.68 15.91 9.62
CA ALA A 21 17.75 14.49 9.91
C ALA A 21 16.48 13.77 9.40
N ILE A 22 16.63 12.96 8.35
CA ILE A 22 15.61 12.02 7.92
C ILE A 22 15.60 10.86 8.92
N LYS A 23 14.57 10.77 9.76
CA LYS A 23 14.44 9.70 10.76
C LYS A 23 13.34 8.73 10.34
N PRO A 24 13.55 7.41 10.47
CA PRO A 24 12.51 6.43 10.22
C PRO A 24 11.42 6.54 11.30
N ASN A 25 10.16 6.53 10.88
CA ASN A 25 9.00 6.53 11.75
C ASN A 25 8.12 5.29 11.54
N THR A 26 7.29 4.98 12.54
CA THR A 26 6.27 3.93 12.46
C THR A 26 4.88 4.53 12.61
N TYR A 27 4.01 4.22 11.67
CA TYR A 27 2.62 4.66 11.63
C TYR A 27 1.68 3.48 11.76
N ILE A 28 0.54 3.71 12.39
CA ILE A 28 -0.57 2.76 12.56
C ILE A 28 -1.85 3.59 12.51
N GLY A 29 -2.78 3.24 11.63
CA GLY A 29 -4.11 3.85 11.54
C GLY A 29 -4.97 3.46 12.73
N ASN A 30 -5.02 2.16 13.01
CA ASN A 30 -5.96 1.49 13.92
C ASN A 30 -7.34 1.33 13.26
N LYS A 31 -8.46 1.56 13.94
CA LYS A 31 -9.78 1.34 13.33
C LYS A 31 -10.25 2.60 12.63
N GLY A 32 -10.85 2.44 11.45
CA GLY A 32 -11.34 3.55 10.65
C GLY A 32 -10.75 3.48 9.25
N ASN A 33 -11.21 4.35 8.37
CA ASN A 33 -10.58 4.56 7.07
C ASN A 33 -9.61 5.73 7.21
N ASP A 34 -8.34 5.44 7.45
CA ASP A 34 -7.35 6.43 7.85
C ASP A 34 -6.52 6.92 6.66
N THR A 35 -6.11 8.19 6.74
CA THR A 35 -5.16 8.77 5.77
C THR A 35 -3.86 9.12 6.47
N VAL A 36 -2.76 8.54 6.02
CA VAL A 36 -1.44 8.69 6.64
C VAL A 36 -0.45 9.29 5.65
N TYR A 37 0.13 10.44 6.01
CA TYR A 37 1.20 11.10 5.28
C TYR A 37 2.53 10.80 5.96
N GLY A 38 3.26 9.82 5.43
CA GLY A 38 4.45 9.27 6.10
C GLY A 38 5.68 10.16 6.07
N GLY A 39 5.73 11.16 5.18
CA GLY A 39 6.89 12.05 5.04
C GLY A 39 8.11 11.34 4.44
N GLN A 40 9.27 12.03 4.44
CA GLN A 40 10.53 11.44 3.96
C GLN A 40 11.12 10.47 4.99
N GLY A 41 11.62 9.32 4.54
CA GLY A 41 12.42 8.41 5.38
C GLY A 41 12.18 6.95 5.06
N ASN A 42 12.90 6.07 5.77
CA ASN A 42 12.60 4.64 5.75
C ASN A 42 11.47 4.40 6.73
N ASN A 43 10.26 4.80 6.34
CA ASN A 43 9.11 4.72 7.21
C ASN A 43 8.47 3.34 7.14
N LYS A 44 7.71 3.05 8.18
CA LYS A 44 6.97 1.81 8.34
C LYS A 44 5.51 2.16 8.57
N PHE A 45 4.62 1.70 7.72
CA PHE A 45 3.19 1.73 8.00
C PHE A 45 2.71 0.30 8.28
N ILE A 46 2.08 0.11 9.43
CA ILE A 46 1.47 -1.16 9.82
C ILE A 46 -0.01 -1.05 9.48
N TRP A 47 -0.46 -1.91 8.57
CA TRP A 47 -1.88 -2.07 8.22
C TRP A 47 -2.29 -3.50 8.51
N SER A 48 -3.37 -3.68 9.26
CA SER A 48 -3.89 -5.00 9.62
C SER A 48 -5.27 -5.19 9.02
N PRO A 49 -5.62 -6.38 8.53
CA PRO A 49 -7.01 -6.67 8.24
C PRO A 49 -7.91 -6.47 9.47
N GLY A 50 -9.06 -5.86 9.24
CA GLY A 50 -10.01 -5.37 10.23
C GLY A 50 -9.79 -3.91 10.63
N ASP A 51 -8.71 -3.25 10.22
CA ASP A 51 -8.43 -1.84 10.53
C ASP A 51 -9.32 -0.90 9.72
N GLY A 52 -9.64 -1.27 8.48
CA GLY A 52 -10.44 -0.48 7.56
C GLY A 52 -9.70 -0.20 6.26
N ASN A 53 -10.30 0.67 5.45
CA ASN A 53 -9.78 1.02 4.14
C ASN A 53 -8.86 2.23 4.23
N ASP A 54 -7.57 1.97 4.40
CA ASP A 54 -6.57 3.00 4.68
C ASP A 54 -5.87 3.50 3.41
N THR A 55 -5.38 4.73 3.49
CA THR A 55 -4.55 5.36 2.47
C THR A 55 -3.22 5.83 3.06
N TYR A 56 -2.11 5.31 2.54
CA TYR A 56 -0.77 5.75 2.89
C TYR A 56 -0.14 6.55 1.74
N TYR A 57 0.26 7.78 2.02
CA TYR A 57 1.05 8.63 1.15
C TYR A 57 2.51 8.55 1.56
N ASP A 58 3.31 7.88 0.73
CA ASP A 58 4.74 7.90 0.88
C ASP A 58 5.32 9.13 0.18
N GLN A 59 6.33 9.76 0.78
CA GLN A 59 6.92 10.96 0.21
C GLN A 59 8.34 10.68 -0.31
N CYS A 60 8.54 10.94 -1.60
CA CYS A 60 9.87 11.16 -2.14
C CYS A 60 10.05 12.64 -2.47
N ILE A 61 11.27 13.18 -2.30
CA ILE A 61 11.57 14.52 -2.79
C ILE A 61 12.78 14.41 -3.71
N SER A 62 12.57 14.74 -4.99
CA SER A 62 13.59 14.68 -6.04
C SER A 62 14.20 13.26 -6.16
N ASN A 63 15.53 13.17 -6.28
CA ASN A 63 16.26 11.91 -6.43
C ASN A 63 16.68 11.25 -5.10
N LYS A 64 16.24 11.77 -3.95
CA LYS A 64 16.60 11.25 -2.62
C LYS A 64 15.46 10.44 -2.00
N CYS A 65 14.88 9.51 -2.77
CA CYS A 65 13.87 8.61 -2.23
C CYS A 65 14.53 7.65 -1.24
N ILE A 66 14.09 7.69 0.02
CA ILE A 66 14.38 6.62 0.98
C ILE A 66 13.15 5.73 1.00
N LYS A 67 13.36 4.43 0.81
CA LYS A 67 12.25 3.52 0.60
C LYS A 67 11.55 3.19 1.91
N SER A 68 10.25 3.46 1.98
CA SER A 68 9.39 2.95 3.04
C SER A 68 8.98 1.50 2.78
N HIS A 69 8.32 0.89 3.75
CA HIS A 69 7.69 -0.42 3.59
C HIS A 69 6.37 -0.49 4.35
N ILE A 70 5.51 -1.38 3.88
CA ILE A 70 4.29 -1.76 4.58
C ILE A 70 4.56 -3.04 5.35
N GLU A 71 4.10 -3.09 6.59
CA GLU A 71 4.08 -4.31 7.40
C GLU A 71 2.64 -4.76 7.56
N ILE A 72 2.38 -6.01 7.20
CA ILE A 72 1.09 -6.66 7.38
C ILE A 72 1.29 -7.77 8.41
N PRO A 73 0.62 -7.73 9.56
CA PRO A 73 0.76 -8.71 10.63
C PRO A 73 -0.02 -10.00 10.31
N LEU A 74 0.21 -10.56 9.12
CA LEU A 74 -0.26 -11.86 8.68
C LEU A 74 0.94 -12.80 8.53
N SER A 75 0.70 -14.10 8.69
CA SER A 75 1.74 -15.12 8.58
C SER A 75 2.12 -15.46 7.14
N ALA A 76 1.24 -15.20 6.17
CA ALA A 76 1.50 -15.47 4.76
C ALA A 76 0.56 -14.66 3.83
N LYS A 77 0.92 -14.62 2.54
CA LYS A 77 0.30 -13.75 1.51
C LYS A 77 -0.93 -14.32 0.79
N GLN A 78 -1.31 -15.58 1.04
CA GLN A 78 -2.35 -16.29 0.27
C GLN A 78 -3.72 -15.62 0.30
N ASP A 79 -3.99 -14.82 1.33
CA ASP A 79 -5.24 -14.08 1.51
C ASP A 79 -5.19 -12.65 0.97
N LEU A 80 -4.10 -12.28 0.30
CA LEU A 80 -3.91 -10.97 -0.29
C LEU A 80 -4.01 -11.00 -1.81
N ILE A 81 -4.63 -9.96 -2.35
CA ILE A 81 -4.45 -9.53 -3.74
C ILE A 81 -3.67 -8.23 -3.72
N TYR A 82 -2.74 -8.08 -4.65
CA TYR A 82 -1.98 -6.85 -4.79
C TYR A 82 -1.77 -6.53 -6.27
N TYR A 83 -2.09 -5.29 -6.65
CA TYR A 83 -1.93 -4.81 -8.02
C TYR A 83 -1.56 -3.34 -8.03
N SER A 84 -0.97 -2.91 -9.13
CA SER A 84 -0.78 -1.49 -9.42
C SER A 84 -1.90 -1.00 -10.32
N THR A 85 -2.43 0.18 -10.03
CA THR A 85 -3.41 0.85 -10.89
C THR A 85 -3.07 2.33 -11.06
N ASN A 86 -3.74 3.02 -11.97
CA ASN A 86 -3.66 4.47 -12.07
C ASN A 86 -4.88 5.13 -11.41
N ASN A 87 -4.73 6.36 -10.95
CA ASN A 87 -5.86 7.17 -10.46
C ASN A 87 -6.47 8.08 -11.53
N GLY A 88 -6.32 7.73 -12.82
CA GLY A 88 -6.70 8.60 -13.93
C GLY A 88 -5.69 9.72 -14.25
N ASN A 89 -4.74 10.02 -13.37
CA ASN A 89 -3.71 11.05 -13.55
C ASN A 89 -2.28 10.50 -13.68
N GLN A 90 -2.13 9.20 -14.00
CA GLN A 90 -0.84 8.49 -14.09
C GLN A 90 -0.09 8.31 -12.76
N ASP A 91 -0.71 8.64 -11.62
CA ASP A 91 -0.11 8.28 -10.33
C ASP A 91 -0.14 6.76 -10.18
N ASN A 92 1.02 6.19 -9.89
CA ASN A 92 1.17 4.76 -9.67
C ASN A 92 0.57 4.40 -8.31
N VAL A 93 -0.69 4.01 -8.28
CA VAL A 93 -1.34 3.53 -7.05
C VAL A 93 -1.01 2.05 -6.87
N LEU A 94 -0.71 1.64 -5.64
CA LEU A 94 -0.66 0.23 -5.27
C LEU A 94 -1.82 -0.06 -4.32
N VAL A 95 -2.58 -1.10 -4.63
CA VAL A 95 -3.68 -1.58 -3.79
C VAL A 95 -3.29 -2.95 -3.24
N ILE A 96 -3.49 -3.15 -1.93
CA ILE A 96 -3.39 -4.46 -1.29
C ILE A 96 -4.74 -4.73 -0.63
N LEU A 97 -5.46 -5.75 -1.13
CA LEU A 97 -6.75 -6.19 -0.61
C LEU A 97 -6.55 -7.45 0.22
N HIS A 98 -7.21 -7.51 1.37
CA HIS A 98 -7.39 -8.75 2.12
C HIS A 98 -8.75 -9.39 1.81
N LYS A 99 -8.73 -10.55 1.15
CA LYS A 99 -9.93 -11.20 0.60
C LYS A 99 -11.03 -11.47 1.66
N PRO A 100 -10.70 -12.02 2.85
CA PRO A 100 -11.73 -12.36 3.84
C PRO A 100 -12.49 -11.16 4.41
N THR A 101 -11.83 -10.01 4.57
CA THR A 101 -12.46 -8.81 5.17
C THR A 101 -12.98 -7.85 4.11
N ASN A 102 -12.55 -8.00 2.86
CA ASN A 102 -12.78 -7.05 1.78
C ASN A 102 -12.27 -5.63 2.08
N GLU A 103 -11.26 -5.55 2.95
CA GLU A 103 -10.59 -4.30 3.29
C GLU A 103 -9.29 -4.18 2.54
N TYR A 104 -8.91 -2.96 2.23
CA TYR A 104 -7.70 -2.70 1.46
C TYR A 104 -6.91 -1.51 2.01
N ILE A 105 -5.60 -1.57 1.80
CA ILE A 105 -4.75 -0.39 1.87
C ILE A 105 -4.43 0.10 0.46
N THR A 106 -4.58 1.40 0.27
CA THR A 106 -4.06 2.12 -0.88
C THR A 106 -2.74 2.78 -0.52
N ILE A 107 -1.77 2.61 -1.40
CA ILE A 107 -0.48 3.25 -1.31
C ILE A 107 -0.35 4.19 -2.51
N MET A 108 -0.35 5.48 -2.20
CA MET A 108 -0.16 6.52 -3.19
C MET A 108 1.34 6.70 -3.41
N ARG A 109 1.82 6.29 -4.59
CA ARG A 109 3.19 6.56 -5.03
C ARG A 109 3.15 7.81 -5.91
N GLU A 110 3.99 8.80 -5.59
CA GLU A 110 4.26 9.89 -6.54
C GLU A 110 4.83 9.31 -7.86
N GLU A 111 5.05 10.15 -8.88
CA GLU A 111 5.52 9.77 -10.23
C GLU A 111 6.75 8.85 -10.28
N ASN A 112 7.47 8.65 -9.17
CA ASN A 112 8.57 7.70 -9.04
C ASN A 112 8.11 6.38 -8.39
N PRO A 113 8.03 5.26 -9.13
CA PRO A 113 7.57 3.97 -8.61
C PRO A 113 8.50 3.32 -7.56
N ASN A 114 9.64 3.93 -7.24
CA ASN A 114 10.64 3.40 -6.32
C ASN A 114 10.43 3.79 -4.83
N THR A 115 9.33 4.44 -4.46
CA THR A 115 9.13 4.95 -3.09
C THR A 115 8.88 3.85 -2.06
N ILE A 116 8.16 2.79 -2.38
CA ILE A 116 7.97 1.64 -1.46
C ILE A 116 8.78 0.43 -1.94
N SER A 117 9.56 -0.15 -1.02
CA SER A 117 10.49 -1.24 -1.33
C SER A 117 9.87 -2.63 -1.27
N ALA A 118 8.93 -2.85 -0.35
CA ALA A 118 8.35 -4.16 -0.10
C ALA A 118 7.09 -4.06 0.77
N VAL A 119 6.25 -5.09 0.66
CA VAL A 119 5.36 -5.51 1.76
C VAL A 119 6.07 -6.61 2.53
N LYS A 120 6.14 -6.45 3.85
CA LYS A 120 6.74 -7.43 4.77
C LYS A 120 5.65 -8.03 5.65
N PHE A 121 5.83 -9.30 5.98
CA PHE A 121 4.94 -10.06 6.85
C PHE A 121 5.60 -10.27 8.21
N ALA A 122 4.84 -10.12 9.29
CA ALA A 122 5.38 -10.07 10.66
C ALA A 122 6.17 -11.33 11.07
N ASP A 123 5.86 -12.49 10.49
CA ASP A 123 6.41 -13.78 10.92
C ASP A 123 7.23 -14.53 9.86
N SER A 124 7.43 -13.95 8.67
CA SER A 124 8.15 -14.62 7.59
C SER A 124 9.28 -13.76 7.03
N LYS A 125 10.30 -14.42 6.47
CA LYS A 125 11.29 -13.72 5.61
C LYS A 125 10.69 -13.37 4.25
N GLU A 126 9.41 -13.68 4.01
CA GLU A 126 8.77 -13.39 2.73
C GLU A 126 8.53 -11.89 2.59
N THR A 127 8.80 -11.42 1.39
CA THR A 127 8.55 -10.05 0.99
C THR A 127 7.90 -10.09 -0.37
N ILE A 128 6.88 -9.26 -0.59
CA ILE A 128 6.41 -8.99 -1.95
C ILE A 128 7.30 -7.87 -2.48
N ASN A 129 8.03 -8.14 -3.57
CA ASN A 129 8.79 -7.11 -4.26
C ASN A 129 7.84 -6.32 -5.17
N LEU A 130 7.53 -5.11 -4.75
CA LEU A 130 6.46 -4.32 -5.35
C LEU A 130 6.79 -3.77 -6.75
N ILE A 131 8.00 -4.01 -7.24
CA ILE A 131 8.43 -3.61 -8.59
C ILE A 131 8.30 -4.78 -9.56
N ASN A 132 8.61 -6.00 -9.12
CA ASN A 132 8.74 -7.16 -10.00
C ASN A 132 7.56 -8.14 -9.89
N ASP A 133 6.86 -8.15 -8.76
CA ASP A 133 5.85 -9.17 -8.47
C ASP A 133 4.42 -8.66 -8.70
N ILE A 134 4.25 -7.41 -9.14
CA ILE A 134 2.93 -6.77 -9.22
C ILE A 134 2.40 -6.74 -10.64
N GLU A 135 1.17 -7.22 -10.81
CA GLU A 135 0.40 -7.00 -12.03
C GLU A 135 -0.10 -5.56 -12.12
N TYR A 136 0.11 -4.93 -13.28
CA TYR A 136 -0.41 -3.60 -13.57
C TYR A 136 -1.77 -3.73 -14.27
N ILE A 137 -2.80 -3.10 -13.69
CA ILE A 137 -4.13 -3.02 -14.27
C ILE A 137 -4.44 -1.57 -14.67
N PHE A 138 -5.09 -1.39 -15.82
CA PHE A 138 -5.51 -0.08 -16.31
C PHE A 138 -6.95 0.20 -15.86
N ASP A 139 -7.17 0.27 -14.54
CA ASP A 139 -8.50 0.47 -13.96
C ASP A 139 -8.58 1.75 -13.11
N ALA A 140 -9.80 2.22 -12.84
CA ALA A 140 -10.05 3.44 -12.09
C ALA A 140 -9.79 3.26 -10.58
N TYR A 141 -9.24 4.31 -9.95
CA TYR A 141 -9.20 4.48 -8.50
C TYR A 141 -10.41 5.33 -8.04
N PRO A 142 -11.02 5.07 -6.85
CA PRO A 142 -10.70 4.02 -5.88
C PRO A 142 -11.06 2.61 -6.39
N PRO A 143 -10.38 1.56 -5.89
CA PRO A 143 -10.69 0.20 -6.26
C PRO A 143 -12.12 -0.17 -5.84
N THR A 144 -12.89 -0.75 -6.76
CA THR A 144 -14.26 -1.21 -6.53
C THR A 144 -14.30 -2.72 -6.40
N GLN A 145 -15.39 -3.25 -5.83
CA GLN A 145 -15.61 -4.71 -5.77
C GLN A 145 -15.52 -5.34 -7.16
N ASP A 146 -16.11 -4.71 -8.18
CA ASP A 146 -16.10 -5.19 -9.55
C ASP A 146 -14.69 -5.37 -10.12
N ILE A 147 -13.74 -4.49 -9.76
CA ILE A 147 -12.33 -4.63 -10.17
C ILE A 147 -11.74 -5.90 -9.56
N PHE A 148 -12.01 -6.17 -8.28
CA PHE A 148 -11.54 -7.38 -7.62
C PHE A 148 -12.17 -8.63 -8.22
N ASP A 149 -13.49 -8.62 -8.47
CA ASP A 149 -14.20 -9.76 -9.05
C ASP A 149 -13.68 -10.09 -10.47
N ASN A 150 -13.41 -9.07 -11.29
CA ASN A 150 -12.80 -9.24 -12.61
C ASN A 150 -11.37 -9.78 -12.52
N TYR A 151 -10.57 -9.28 -11.58
CA TYR A 151 -9.23 -9.80 -11.32
C TYR A 151 -9.27 -11.31 -11.01
N PHE A 152 -10.16 -11.74 -10.11
CA PHE A 152 -10.34 -13.15 -9.79
C PHE A 152 -10.79 -13.99 -11.00
N ALA A 153 -11.73 -13.50 -11.80
CA ALA A 153 -12.22 -14.22 -12.97
C ALA A 153 -11.09 -14.51 -13.97
N LYS A 154 -10.17 -13.55 -14.17
CA LYS A 154 -9.01 -13.71 -15.05
C LYS A 154 -8.04 -14.79 -14.55
N HIS A 155 -7.75 -14.82 -13.25
CA HIS A 155 -6.78 -15.75 -12.67
C HIS A 155 -7.35 -17.13 -12.34
N ASN A 156 -8.67 -17.25 -12.15
CA ASN A 156 -9.34 -18.54 -11.98
C ASN A 156 -9.61 -19.27 -13.30
N ASN A 157 -9.65 -18.56 -14.44
CA ASN A 157 -9.74 -19.17 -15.77
C ASN A 157 -8.38 -19.66 -16.32
N ALA A 158 -7.28 -19.48 -15.59
CA ALA A 158 -5.96 -19.99 -15.97
C ALA A 158 -5.77 -21.49 -15.66
N GLY A 159 -6.85 -22.21 -15.28
CA GLY A 159 -6.84 -23.63 -14.98
C GLY A 159 -7.83 -24.41 -15.82
N HIS A 160 -7.60 -24.51 -17.13
CA HIS A 160 -8.13 -25.64 -17.92
C HIS A 160 -7.40 -25.96 -19.23
N ASP A 161 -6.21 -25.41 -19.49
CA ASP A 161 -5.38 -25.80 -20.63
C ASP A 161 -3.99 -26.16 -20.10
N ASP A 162 -3.80 -27.44 -19.76
CA ASP A 162 -2.55 -28.21 -19.87
C ASP A 162 -2.81 -29.63 -19.35
N LEU A 163 -3.24 -30.51 -20.27
CA LEU A 163 -3.08 -31.97 -20.21
C LEU A 163 -1.82 -32.36 -20.98
#